data_AF-A0A7N2LL53-F1
#
_entry.id   AF-A0A7N2LL53-F1
#
_cell.length_a   1.000
_cell.length_b   1.000
_cell.length_c   1.000
_cell.angle_alpha   90.00
_cell.angle_beta   90.00
_cell.angle_gamma   90.00
#
_symmetry.space_group_name_H-M   'P 1'
#
loop_
_entity.id
_entity.type
_entity.pdbx_description
1 polymer ?
#
loop_
_entity_poly.entity_id
_entity_poly.type
_entity_poly.pdbx_seq_one_letter_code
_entity_poly.pdbx_strand_id
1 'polypeptide(L)'
;MASTSLAFPSLQPKFQSSRKSSKPSTRRFIVRPITASVSEKPTVSPPPATVVAQPEPTKLPIKKIPGNYGLPFVGPIRDRFDYFYNQGRDEYFKSRAQKYQSTVFRANMPPGPLIASSPNVVVLLDGKSFPVLFDVTKVEKKDLFTSTFMPSTELTGRYIVLSYQNS
;
A
#
# COMPACT_ATOMS: atom_id res chain seq x y z
N MET A 1 -21.61 1.47 50.26
CA MET A 1 -22.29 1.45 48.95
C MET A 1 -22.79 2.86 48.67
N ALA A 2 -22.01 3.68 47.97
CA ALA A 2 -22.41 5.04 47.60
C ALA A 2 -22.24 5.16 46.08
N SER A 3 -23.36 5.20 45.36
CA SER A 3 -23.39 5.40 43.91
C SER A 3 -23.42 6.89 43.62
N THR A 4 -22.31 7.44 43.14
CA THR A 4 -22.25 8.79 42.57
C THR A 4 -22.46 8.70 41.07
N SER A 5 -23.64 9.13 40.60
CA SER A 5 -23.90 9.27 39.17
C SER A 5 -23.26 10.55 38.65
N LEU A 6 -22.26 10.43 37.77
CA LEU A 6 -21.71 11.55 37.03
C LEU A 6 -22.61 11.83 35.82
N ALA A 7 -23.27 13.00 35.82
CA ALA A 7 -24.04 13.47 34.69
C ALA A 7 -23.09 14.05 33.62
N PHE A 8 -23.09 13.45 32.43
CA PHE A 8 -22.38 13.98 31.27
C PHE A 8 -23.26 15.00 30.54
N PRO A 9 -22.76 16.20 30.19
CA PRO A 9 -23.51 17.11 29.34
C PRO A 9 -23.53 16.56 27.91
N SER A 10 -24.72 16.22 27.43
CA SER A 10 -24.98 15.86 26.04
C SER A 10 -24.78 17.10 25.14
N LEU A 11 -23.68 17.14 24.40
CA LEU A 11 -23.50 18.09 23.30
C LEU A 11 -24.32 17.64 22.10
N GLN A 12 -25.54 18.17 21.95
CA GLN A 12 -26.31 18.02 20.73
C GLN A 12 -25.82 19.01 19.66
N PRO A 13 -25.39 18.56 18.47
CA PRO A 13 -25.10 19.47 17.37
C PRO A 13 -26.42 20.07 16.86
N LYS A 14 -26.63 21.37 17.10
CA LYS A 14 -27.73 22.13 16.48
C LYS A 14 -27.41 22.38 15.01
N PHE A 15 -27.93 21.52 14.13
CA PHE A 15 -28.01 21.84 12.70
C PHE A 15 -29.04 22.94 12.48
N GLN A 16 -28.59 24.17 12.27
CA GLN A 16 -29.42 25.26 11.78
C GLN A 16 -29.75 25.01 10.29
N SER A 17 -30.91 24.39 10.05
CA SER A 17 -31.50 24.30 8.72
C SER A 17 -32.00 25.68 8.27
N SER A 18 -31.28 26.34 7.37
CA SER A 18 -31.76 27.54 6.70
C SER A 18 -32.96 27.19 5.80
N ARG A 19 -34.17 27.56 6.21
CA ARG A 19 -35.36 27.57 5.35
C ARG A 19 -35.13 28.58 4.22
N LYS A 20 -34.96 28.12 2.99
CA LYS A 20 -35.17 28.95 1.79
C LYS A 20 -36.43 28.48 1.07
N SER A 21 -37.31 29.45 0.88
CA SER A 21 -38.61 29.42 0.21
C SER A 21 -38.53 28.79 -1.19
N SER A 22 -39.46 27.87 -1.48
CA SER A 22 -39.65 27.20 -2.76
C SER A 22 -40.53 28.04 -3.68
N LYS A 23 -39.97 28.51 -4.81
CA LYS A 23 -40.76 28.89 -6.00
C LYS A 23 -40.65 27.75 -7.02
N PRO A 24 -41.75 27.31 -7.66
CA PRO A 24 -41.68 26.24 -8.64
C PRO A 24 -41.14 26.83 -9.95
N SER A 25 -39.91 26.48 -10.31
CA SER A 25 -39.39 26.68 -11.65
C SER A 25 -39.57 25.39 -12.43
N THR A 26 -40.50 25.40 -13.39
CA THR A 26 -40.80 24.27 -14.26
C THR A 26 -39.64 24.06 -15.23
N ARG A 27 -38.60 23.36 -14.79
CA ARG A 27 -37.49 22.96 -15.64
C ARG A 27 -37.91 21.69 -16.39
N ARG A 28 -38.29 21.84 -17.66
CA ARG A 28 -38.54 20.73 -18.57
C ARG A 28 -37.32 19.81 -18.59
N PHE A 29 -37.48 18.58 -18.09
CA PHE A 29 -36.47 17.54 -18.25
C PHE A 29 -36.53 17.04 -19.69
N ILE A 30 -35.66 17.59 -20.54
CA ILE A 30 -35.39 17.01 -21.85
C ILE A 30 -34.48 15.82 -21.60
N VAL A 31 -35.05 14.62 -21.56
CA VAL A 31 -34.28 13.37 -21.58
C VAL A 31 -33.75 13.22 -23.01
N ARG A 32 -32.48 13.58 -23.22
CA ARG A 32 -31.76 13.21 -24.45
C ARG A 32 -31.16 11.82 -24.23
N PRO A 33 -31.51 10.79 -25.03
CA PRO A 33 -30.80 9.53 -24.98
C PRO A 33 -29.33 9.77 -25.37
N ILE A 34 -28.41 9.24 -24.56
CA ILE A 34 -26.99 9.23 -24.89
C ILE A 34 -26.78 8.13 -25.91
N THR A 35 -26.67 8.51 -27.18
CA THR A 35 -26.25 7.60 -28.26
C THR A 35 -24.74 7.56 -28.27
N ALA A 36 -24.15 6.42 -27.94
CA ALA A 36 -22.71 6.19 -28.11
C ALA A 36 -22.42 5.99 -29.61
N SER A 37 -21.79 6.99 -30.23
CA SER A 37 -21.21 6.82 -31.57
C SER A 37 -19.93 6.00 -31.46
N VAL A 38 -19.98 4.73 -31.87
CA VAL A 38 -18.77 3.94 -32.09
C VAL A 38 -18.09 4.53 -33.33
N SER A 39 -16.90 5.09 -33.15
CA SER A 39 -16.05 5.49 -34.26
C SER A 39 -15.53 4.22 -34.92
N GLU A 40 -16.22 3.76 -35.95
CA GLU A 40 -15.72 2.69 -36.82
C GLU A 40 -14.54 3.24 -37.62
N LYS A 41 -13.33 2.88 -37.17
CA LYS A 41 -12.10 3.13 -37.92
C LYS A 41 -12.10 2.22 -39.16
N PRO A 42 -11.87 2.73 -40.37
CA PRO A 42 -11.89 1.92 -41.59
C PRO A 42 -10.87 0.77 -41.52
N THR A 43 -11.34 -0.44 -41.83
CA THR A 43 -10.52 -1.63 -42.05
C THR A 43 -9.62 -1.40 -43.27
N VAL A 44 -8.40 -0.93 -43.02
CA VAL A 44 -7.31 -1.00 -43.98
C VAL A 44 -6.51 -2.24 -43.65
N SER A 45 -6.40 -3.12 -44.64
CA SER A 45 -5.59 -4.34 -44.70
C SER A 45 -4.26 -4.24 -43.94
N PRO A 46 -3.88 -5.26 -43.15
CA PRO A 46 -2.63 -5.22 -42.41
C PRO A 46 -1.43 -5.29 -43.38
N PRO A 47 -0.48 -4.34 -43.32
CA PRO A 47 0.86 -4.60 -43.82
C PRO A 47 1.51 -5.72 -42.99
N PRO A 48 2.45 -6.50 -43.53
CA PRO A 48 3.07 -7.62 -42.84
C PRO A 48 3.63 -7.17 -41.49
N ALA A 49 3.32 -7.95 -40.46
CA ALA A 49 3.70 -7.72 -39.09
C ALA A 49 5.21 -7.44 -38.99
N THR A 50 5.57 -6.19 -38.74
CA THR A 50 6.83 -5.90 -38.07
C THR A 50 6.67 -6.47 -36.68
N VAL A 51 7.19 -7.68 -36.49
CA VAL A 51 7.39 -8.32 -35.21
C VAL A 51 8.26 -7.35 -34.41
N VAL A 52 7.62 -6.49 -33.61
CA VAL A 52 8.32 -5.75 -32.57
C VAL A 52 8.74 -6.83 -31.61
N ALA A 53 9.99 -7.28 -31.78
CA ALA A 53 10.62 -8.23 -30.91
C ALA A 53 10.38 -7.77 -29.47
N GLN A 54 9.66 -8.58 -28.70
CA GLN A 54 9.69 -8.46 -27.25
C GLN A 54 11.18 -8.41 -26.87
N PRO A 55 11.63 -7.42 -26.08
CA PRO A 55 13.01 -7.39 -25.66
C PRO A 55 13.29 -8.70 -24.95
N GLU A 56 14.12 -9.54 -25.58
CA GLU A 56 14.66 -10.75 -24.99
C GLU A 56 15.13 -10.41 -23.58
N PRO A 57 14.79 -11.21 -22.56
CA PRO A 57 15.21 -10.94 -21.20
C PRO A 57 16.73 -10.89 -21.18
N THR A 58 17.28 -9.68 -21.07
CA THR A 58 18.72 -9.49 -21.00
C THR A 58 19.20 -10.29 -19.80
N LYS A 59 20.02 -11.32 -20.05
CA LYS A 59 20.44 -12.27 -19.03
C LYS A 59 21.39 -11.57 -18.04
N LEU A 60 20.80 -10.96 -17.01
CA LEU A 60 21.55 -10.29 -15.94
C LEU A 60 22.32 -11.33 -15.12
N PRO A 61 23.52 -10.99 -14.62
CA PRO A 61 24.27 -11.88 -13.75
C PRO A 61 23.51 -12.08 -12.44
N ILE A 62 23.33 -13.35 -12.04
CA ILE A 62 22.68 -13.71 -10.78
C ILE A 62 23.65 -13.38 -9.65
N LYS A 63 23.24 -12.46 -8.76
CA LYS A 63 24.01 -12.07 -7.57
C LYS A 63 23.26 -12.47 -6.30
N LYS A 64 24.01 -12.82 -5.25
CA LYS A 64 23.44 -13.02 -3.91
C LYS A 64 22.93 -11.68 -3.37
N ILE A 65 21.73 -11.68 -2.80
CA ILE A 65 21.16 -10.47 -2.17
C ILE A 65 22.03 -10.08 -0.97
N PRO A 66 22.64 -8.88 -0.97
CA PRO A 66 23.49 -8.42 0.12
C PRO A 66 22.67 -8.05 1.37
N GLY A 67 23.36 -7.87 2.50
CA GLY A 67 22.76 -7.54 3.80
C GLY A 67 22.56 -8.74 4.72
N ASN A 68 22.32 -8.44 5.99
CA ASN A 68 22.04 -9.41 7.05
C ASN A 68 21.01 -8.84 8.04
N TYR A 69 20.49 -9.69 8.91
CA TYR A 69 19.48 -9.31 9.91
C TYR A 69 20.10 -9.02 11.30
N GLY A 70 21.42 -9.09 11.43
CA GLY A 70 22.13 -9.00 12.70
C GLY A 70 21.88 -10.20 13.63
N LEU A 71 22.19 -10.00 14.90
CA LEU A 71 21.86 -10.97 15.96
C LEU A 71 20.35 -10.93 16.25
N PRO A 72 19.74 -12.07 16.63
CA PRO A 72 18.34 -12.11 17.06
C PRO A 72 18.04 -11.05 18.13
N PHE A 73 16.87 -10.41 18.04
CA PHE A 73 16.41 -9.29 18.88
C PHE A 73 17.23 -8.00 18.77
N VAL A 74 18.56 -8.05 18.92
CA VAL A 74 19.44 -6.87 18.92
C VAL A 74 19.47 -6.19 17.55
N GLY A 75 19.60 -6.97 16.46
CA GLY A 75 19.62 -6.45 15.09
C GLY A 75 18.35 -5.65 14.77
N PRO A 76 17.14 -6.25 14.89
CA PRO A 76 15.89 -5.54 14.67
C PRO A 76 15.68 -4.32 15.57
N ILE A 77 16.09 -4.38 16.84
CA ILE A 77 15.99 -3.23 17.76
C ILE A 77 16.88 -2.08 17.28
N ARG A 78 18.14 -2.37 16.95
CA ARG A 78 19.08 -1.36 16.43
C ARG A 78 18.57 -0.75 15.12
N ASP A 79 18.15 -1.57 14.17
CA ASP A 79 17.60 -1.10 12.90
C ASP A 79 16.34 -0.26 13.10
N ARG A 80 15.49 -0.61 14.08
CA ARG A 80 14.33 0.21 14.47
C ARG A 80 14.75 1.58 15.01
N PHE A 81 15.81 1.65 15.83
CA PHE A 81 16.35 2.93 16.29
C PHE A 81 16.92 3.77 15.14
N ASP A 82 17.66 3.14 14.21
CA ASP A 82 18.18 3.82 13.03
C ASP A 82 17.05 4.36 12.15
N TYR A 83 16.00 3.57 11.94
CA TYR A 83 14.85 3.94 11.12
C TYR A 83 14.05 5.12 11.69
N PHE A 84 13.85 5.20 13.01
CA PHE A 84 13.02 6.24 13.63
C PHE A 84 13.79 7.43 14.20
N TYR A 85 15.00 7.23 14.72
CA TYR A 85 15.66 8.22 15.57
C TYR A 85 17.08 8.61 15.10
N ASN A 86 17.95 7.65 14.80
CA ASN A 86 19.35 7.98 14.52
C ASN A 86 19.58 8.50 13.09
N GLN A 87 18.86 7.95 12.10
CA GLN A 87 19.02 8.28 10.69
C GLN A 87 17.73 8.85 10.10
N GLY A 88 16.60 8.22 10.42
CA GLY A 88 15.32 8.50 9.76
C GLY A 88 15.09 7.58 8.55
N ARG A 89 13.85 7.58 8.06
CA ARG A 89 13.38 6.62 7.04
C ARG A 89 14.20 6.64 5.75
N ASP A 90 14.40 7.80 5.16
CA ASP A 90 14.98 7.89 3.82
C ASP A 90 16.48 7.54 3.87
N GLU A 91 17.18 8.08 4.86
CA GLU A 91 18.60 7.86 5.10
C GLU A 91 18.89 6.42 5.55
N TYR A 92 17.95 5.77 6.25
CA TYR A 92 18.01 4.34 6.57
C TYR A 92 18.16 3.48 5.32
N PHE A 93 17.39 3.77 4.27
CA PHE A 93 17.45 3.05 3.00
C PHE A 93 18.62 3.50 2.13
N LYS A 94 18.86 4.81 2.00
CA LYS A 94 19.95 5.36 1.18
C LYS A 94 21.32 4.89 1.65
N SER A 95 21.59 4.92 2.95
CA SER A 95 22.87 4.50 3.53
C SER A 95 23.16 3.01 3.28
N ARG A 96 22.13 2.15 3.38
CA ARG A 96 22.25 0.72 3.10
C ARG A 96 22.41 0.43 1.61
N ALA A 97 21.70 1.15 0.76
CA ALA A 97 21.86 1.04 -0.70
C ALA A 97 23.29 1.41 -1.13
N GLN A 98 23.84 2.48 -0.56
CA GLN A 98 25.23 2.89 -0.79
C GLN A 98 26.23 1.87 -0.25
N LYS A 99 26.05 1.41 0.99
CA LYS A 99 26.92 0.42 1.64
C LYS A 99 27.03 -0.89 0.86
N TYR A 100 25.91 -1.37 0.32
CA TYR A 100 25.87 -2.62 -0.43
C TYR A 100 26.02 -2.45 -1.93
N GLN A 101 26.08 -1.20 -2.43
CA GLN A 101 26.06 -0.87 -3.86
C GLN A 101 24.93 -1.60 -4.61
N SER A 102 23.76 -1.69 -3.97
CA SER A 102 22.61 -2.44 -4.47
C SER A 102 21.31 -1.79 -4.03
N THR A 103 20.32 -1.73 -4.93
CA THR A 103 18.95 -1.30 -4.64
C THR A 103 18.09 -2.42 -4.06
N VAL A 104 18.61 -3.65 -4.07
CA VAL A 104 17.98 -4.84 -3.50
C VAL A 104 18.87 -5.40 -2.40
N PHE A 105 18.39 -5.41 -1.16
CA PHE A 105 19.16 -5.87 -0.01
C PHE A 105 18.27 -6.36 1.15
N ARG A 106 18.84 -7.16 2.05
CA ARG A 106 18.21 -7.63 3.29
C ARG A 106 18.31 -6.58 4.38
N ALA A 107 17.22 -6.34 5.09
CA ALA A 107 17.16 -5.45 6.24
C ALA A 107 16.03 -5.86 7.21
N ASN A 108 16.07 -5.35 8.43
CA ASN A 108 14.93 -5.43 9.35
C ASN A 108 14.00 -4.23 9.14
N MET A 109 12.69 -4.44 9.28
CA MET A 109 11.69 -3.37 9.31
C MET A 109 10.99 -3.30 10.68
N PRO A 110 10.65 -2.10 11.17
CA PRO A 110 9.74 -1.96 12.30
C PRO A 110 8.41 -2.69 12.04
N PRO A 111 7.68 -3.16 13.07
CA PRO A 111 7.80 -2.79 14.49
C PRO A 111 8.60 -3.76 15.39
N GLY A 112 9.25 -4.80 14.85
CA GLY A 112 9.79 -5.94 15.62
C GLY A 112 10.72 -5.60 16.81
N PRO A 113 10.96 -6.56 17.73
CA PRO A 113 10.57 -7.99 17.70
C PRO A 113 9.32 -8.38 18.52
N LEU A 114 8.80 -7.55 19.43
CA LEU A 114 7.68 -7.95 20.30
C LEU A 114 6.30 -7.89 19.62
N ILE A 115 6.19 -7.09 18.56
CA ILE A 115 4.93 -6.86 17.83
C ILE A 115 4.90 -7.72 16.57
N ALA A 116 5.98 -7.71 15.78
CA ALA A 116 6.13 -8.52 14.58
C ALA A 116 6.99 -9.77 14.88
N SER A 117 6.45 -10.96 14.59
CA SER A 117 7.14 -12.24 14.76
C SER A 117 8.39 -12.37 13.89
N SER A 118 8.37 -11.78 12.69
CA SER A 118 9.51 -11.74 11.77
C SER A 118 9.70 -10.33 11.17
N PRO A 119 10.67 -9.54 11.65
CA PRO A 119 10.96 -8.21 11.10
C PRO A 119 11.79 -8.24 9.81
N ASN A 120 12.23 -9.43 9.38
CA ASN A 120 13.16 -9.64 8.29
C ASN A 120 12.50 -9.40 6.92
N VAL A 121 13.04 -8.51 6.09
CA VAL A 121 12.54 -8.25 4.73
C VAL A 121 13.66 -8.22 3.68
N VAL A 122 13.26 -8.29 2.42
CA VAL A 122 14.09 -7.89 1.27
C VAL A 122 13.53 -6.57 0.74
N VAL A 123 14.37 -5.54 0.74
CA VAL A 123 14.02 -4.19 0.31
C VAL A 123 14.22 -4.08 -1.19
N LEU A 124 13.27 -3.44 -1.89
CA LEU A 124 13.30 -3.17 -3.33
C LEU A 124 13.21 -1.65 -3.55
N LEU A 125 14.29 -1.01 -4.00
CA LEU A 125 14.37 0.46 -4.10
C LEU A 125 14.44 1.01 -5.54
N ASP A 126 14.36 0.15 -6.56
CA ASP A 126 14.44 0.55 -7.97
C ASP A 126 13.16 0.22 -8.75
N GLY A 127 12.89 1.01 -9.79
CA GLY A 127 11.69 0.88 -10.62
C GLY A 127 11.62 -0.41 -11.45
N LYS A 128 12.71 -1.21 -11.55
CA LYS A 128 12.68 -2.50 -12.24
C LYS A 128 12.29 -3.64 -11.29
N SER A 129 12.73 -3.60 -10.04
CA SER A 129 12.39 -4.62 -9.05
C SER A 129 11.04 -4.37 -8.36
N PHE A 130 10.66 -3.12 -8.14
CA PHE A 130 9.44 -2.74 -7.41
C PHE A 130 8.13 -3.32 -8.00
N PRO A 131 7.93 -3.40 -9.34
CA PRO A 131 6.69 -3.92 -9.90
C PRO A 131 6.38 -5.39 -9.55
N VAL A 132 7.36 -6.17 -9.10
CA VAL A 132 7.14 -7.55 -8.60
C VAL A 132 6.13 -7.56 -7.44
N LEU A 133 6.05 -6.48 -6.66
CA LEU A 133 5.09 -6.36 -5.58
C LEU A 133 3.63 -6.29 -6.06
N PHE A 134 3.36 -6.07 -7.35
CA PHE A 134 2.01 -6.04 -7.91
C PHE A 134 1.60 -7.34 -8.59
N ASP A 135 2.53 -8.27 -8.77
CA ASP A 135 2.27 -9.54 -9.44
C ASP A 135 1.78 -10.59 -8.43
N VAL A 136 0.45 -10.73 -8.32
CA VAL A 136 -0.21 -11.70 -7.41
C VAL A 136 0.12 -13.16 -7.72
N THR A 137 0.70 -13.46 -8.89
CA THR A 137 1.20 -14.82 -9.19
C THR A 137 2.54 -15.11 -8.54
N LYS A 138 3.25 -14.07 -8.07
CA LYS A 138 4.58 -14.15 -7.45
C LYS A 138 4.57 -13.82 -5.97
N VAL A 139 3.63 -13.00 -5.51
CA VAL A 139 3.56 -12.55 -4.11
C VAL A 139 2.18 -12.76 -3.52
N GLU A 140 2.14 -13.23 -2.27
CA GLU A 140 0.93 -13.29 -1.47
C GLU A 140 0.68 -11.93 -0.78
N LYS A 141 -0.57 -11.48 -0.72
CA LYS A 141 -0.98 -10.19 -0.13
C LYS A 141 -1.81 -10.31 1.15
N LYS A 142 -1.99 -11.54 1.63
CA LYS A 142 -2.73 -11.84 2.86
C LYS A 142 -2.01 -11.29 4.09
N ASP A 143 -2.76 -10.65 5.00
CA ASP A 143 -2.32 -10.21 6.34
C ASP A 143 -1.12 -9.21 6.37
N LEU A 144 -0.73 -8.63 5.23
CA LEU A 144 0.49 -7.81 5.09
C LEU A 144 0.24 -6.32 4.81
N PHE A 145 -1.01 -5.86 4.91
CA PHE A 145 -1.36 -4.46 4.60
C PHE A 145 -0.57 -3.43 5.43
N THR A 146 -0.31 -3.76 6.70
CA THR A 146 0.49 -2.96 7.63
C THR A 146 1.94 -3.46 7.75
N SER A 147 2.44 -4.14 6.71
CA SER A 147 3.77 -4.73 6.61
C SER A 147 3.93 -6.01 7.43
N THR A 148 4.90 -6.10 8.34
CA THR A 148 5.31 -7.32 9.05
C THR A 148 4.42 -7.71 10.23
N PHE A 149 3.35 -6.97 10.47
CA PHE A 149 2.42 -7.20 11.57
C PHE A 149 1.00 -6.93 11.13
N MET A 150 0.06 -7.78 11.55
CA MET A 150 -1.37 -7.56 11.43
C MET A 150 -1.96 -7.23 12.82
N PRO A 151 -2.68 -6.10 12.97
CA PRO A 151 -3.40 -5.79 14.21
C PRO A 151 -4.43 -6.85 14.57
N SER A 152 -4.74 -6.99 15.86
CA SER A 152 -5.78 -7.91 16.33
C SER A 152 -7.12 -7.61 15.66
N THR A 153 -7.81 -8.67 15.21
CA THR A 153 -9.16 -8.57 14.65
C THR A 153 -10.19 -8.06 15.66
N GLU A 154 -9.88 -8.08 16.96
CA GLU A 154 -10.73 -7.45 17.98
C GLU A 154 -10.90 -5.94 17.75
N LEU A 155 -9.92 -5.30 17.11
CA LEU A 155 -9.99 -3.89 16.72
C LEU A 155 -10.92 -3.64 15.53
N THR A 156 -11.31 -4.70 14.81
CA THR A 156 -12.16 -4.66 13.61
C THR A 156 -13.42 -5.50 13.78
N GLY A 157 -13.90 -5.67 15.02
CA GLY A 157 -15.15 -6.38 15.31
C GLY A 157 -15.10 -7.88 15.03
N ARG A 158 -13.92 -8.49 15.12
CA ARG A 158 -13.61 -9.90 14.80
C ARG A 158 -13.76 -10.25 13.31
N TYR A 159 -13.67 -9.26 12.44
CA TYR A 159 -13.62 -9.45 11.00
C TYR A 159 -12.22 -9.22 10.44
N ILE A 160 -11.83 -10.03 9.46
CA ILE A 160 -10.66 -9.75 8.61
C ILE A 160 -11.11 -8.78 7.52
N VAL A 161 -10.66 -7.53 7.63
CA VAL A 161 -11.02 -6.47 6.68
C VAL A 161 -10.45 -6.80 5.29
N LEU A 162 -11.14 -6.37 4.23
CA LEU A 162 -10.76 -6.61 2.83
C LEU A 162 -9.29 -6.30 2.52
N SER A 163 -8.71 -5.27 3.13
CA SER A 163 -7.30 -4.89 2.93
C SER A 163 -6.30 -5.97 3.33
N TYR A 164 -6.68 -6.90 4.22
CA TYR A 164 -5.84 -8.01 4.68
C TYR A 164 -6.17 -9.33 3.97
N GLN A 165 -7.17 -9.36 3.09
CA GLN A 165 -7.52 -10.55 2.33
C GLN A 165 -6.67 -10.64 1.04
N ASN A 166 -6.42 -11.86 0.57
CA ASN A 166 -5.69 -12.08 -0.67
C ASN A 166 -6.61 -11.74 -1.86
N SER A 167 -6.12 -10.95 -2.81
CA SER A 167 -6.83 -10.61 -4.05
C SER A 167 -6.33 -11.45 -5.22
#